data_AF-X1DF49-F1
#
_entry.id   AF-X1DF49-F1
#
_cell.length_a   1.000
_cell.length_b   1.000
_cell.length_c   1.000
_cell.angle_alpha   90.00
_cell.angle_beta   90.00
_cell.angle_gamma   90.00
#
_symmetry.space_group_name_H-M   'P 1'
#
loop_
_entity.id
_entity.type
_entity.pdbx_description
1 polymer ?
#
loop_
_entity_poly.entity_id
_entity_poly.type
_entity_poly.pdbx_seq_one_letter_code
_entity_poly.pdbx_strand_id
1 'polypeptide(L)' 'FEAKIIQEIYPSHEEFAVGRELLDDLYDGINNIESIWDTRERYKFLRAWILEDSKFKYII' A
#
# COMPACT_ATOMS: atom_id res chain seq x y z
N PHE A 1 45.81 9.23 1.54
CA PHE A 1 44.91 8.16 1.07
C PHE A 1 43.50 8.63 1.33
N GLU A 2 42.81 9.11 0.30
CA GLU A 2 41.40 9.46 0.42
C GLU A 2 40.59 8.18 0.58
N ALA A 3 39.77 8.12 1.64
CA ALA A 3 38.85 7.03 1.84
C ALA A 3 37.78 7.11 0.74
N LYS A 4 37.81 6.12 -0.16
CA LYS A 4 36.79 5.94 -1.18
C LYS A 4 35.47 5.67 -0.47
N ILE A 5 34.58 6.66 -0.43
CA ILE A 5 33.22 6.50 0.10
C ILE A 5 32.51 5.54 -0.86
N ILE A 6 32.33 4.29 -0.45
CA ILE A 6 31.50 3.34 -1.17
C ILE A 6 30.08 3.80 -0.94
N GLN A 7 29.51 4.49 -1.93
CA GLN A 7 28.09 4.79 -1.94
C GLN A 7 27.36 3.44 -2.10
N GLU A 8 26.68 2.98 -1.05
CA GLU A 8 25.82 1.79 -1.13
C GLU A 8 24.67 2.11 -2.09
N ILE A 9 24.76 1.57 -3.31
CA ILE A 9 23.83 1.86 -4.41
C ILE A 9 22.65 0.89 -4.41
N TYR A 10 22.56 -0.01 -3.43
CA TYR A 10 21.65 -1.16 -3.46
C TYR A 10 20.84 -1.28 -2.17
N PRO A 11 19.66 -0.62 -2.08
CA PRO A 11 18.72 -0.79 -0.98
C PRO A 11 18.11 -2.21 -0.90
N SER A 12 18.52 -3.13 -1.79
CA SER A 12 18.06 -4.53 -1.80
C SER A 12 18.50 -5.36 -0.59
N HIS A 13 19.40 -4.85 0.24
CA HIS A 13 19.84 -5.49 1.48
C HIS A 13 19.19 -4.85 2.72
N GLU A 14 18.36 -3.83 2.53
CA GLU A 14 17.60 -3.23 3.62
C GLU A 14 16.42 -4.14 3.97
N GLU A 15 16.23 -4.40 5.27
CA GLU A 15 15.01 -5.05 5.73
C GLU A 15 13.83 -4.11 5.45
N PHE A 16 12.83 -4.62 4.72
CA PHE A 16 11.59 -3.87 4.54
C PHE A 16 10.93 -3.66 5.91
N ALA A 17 10.38 -2.47 6.13
CA ALA A 17 9.69 -2.13 7.37
C ALA A 17 8.45 -3.02 7.65
N VAL A 18 8.01 -3.79 6.66
CA VAL A 18 6.84 -4.66 6.67
C VAL A 18 7.16 -5.93 5.91
N GLY A 19 6.67 -7.07 6.39
CA GLY A 19 6.83 -8.33 5.71
C GLY A 19 5.80 -8.55 4.61
N ARG A 20 5.86 -9.74 4.01
CA ARG A 20 4.98 -10.16 2.92
C ARG A 20 3.50 -10.12 3.32
N GLU A 21 3.20 -10.33 4.60
CA GLU A 21 1.85 -10.32 5.14
C GLU A 21 1.07 -9.06 4.79
N LEU A 22 1.72 -7.90 4.68
CA LEU A 22 1.04 -6.67 4.24
C LEU A 22 0.55 -6.77 2.79
N LEU A 23 1.35 -7.41 1.92
CA LEU A 23 0.98 -7.61 0.52
C LEU A 23 -0.13 -8.65 0.38
N ASP A 24 -0.06 -9.73 1.16
CA ASP A 24 -1.10 -10.75 1.18
C ASP A 24 -2.43 -10.13 1.69
N ASP A 25 -2.38 -9.33 2.76
CA ASP A 25 -3.54 -8.59 3.29
C ASP A 25 -4.13 -7.61 2.26
N LEU A 26 -3.27 -6.86 1.57
CA LEU A 26 -3.71 -5.92 0.53
C LEU A 26 -4.35 -6.66 -0.64
N TYR A 27 -3.77 -7.79 -1.06
CA TYR A 27 -4.31 -8.63 -2.13
C TYR A 27 -5.70 -9.16 -1.77
N ASP A 28 -5.86 -9.69 -0.57
CA ASP A 28 -7.14 -10.21 -0.08
C ASP A 28 -8.19 -9.09 0.01
N GLY A 29 -7.81 -7.92 0.53
CA GLY A 29 -8.67 -6.74 0.60
C GLY A 29 -9.16 -6.27 -0.77
N ILE A 30 -8.26 -6.16 -1.76
CA ILE A 30 -8.61 -5.77 -3.14
C ILE A 30 -9.57 -6.78 -3.77
N ASN A 31 -9.34 -8.09 -3.58
CA ASN A 31 -10.24 -9.12 -4.12
C ASN A 31 -11.64 -9.10 -3.47
N ASN A 32 -11.77 -8.48 -2.30
CA ASN A 32 -13.02 -8.37 -1.57
C ASN A 32 -13.79 -7.05 -1.84
N ILE A 33 -13.29 -6.15 -2.69
CA ILE A 33 -13.92 -4.83 -2.95
C ILE A 33 -15.39 -4.96 -3.35
N GLU A 34 -15.74 -5.94 -4.18
CA GLU A 34 -17.12 -6.15 -4.64
C GLU A 34 -18.10 -6.39 -3.48
N SER A 35 -17.67 -7.07 -2.41
CA SER A 35 -18.55 -7.35 -1.27
C SER A 35 -18.81 -6.11 -0.40
N ILE A 36 -17.89 -5.15 -0.43
CA ILE A 36 -18.00 -3.88 0.30
C ILE A 36 -18.41 -2.72 -0.61
N TRP A 37 -18.69 -2.96 -1.90
CA TRP A 37 -18.92 -1.89 -2.87
C TRP A 37 -20.06 -0.95 -2.46
N ASP A 38 -21.09 -1.46 -1.81
CA ASP A 38 -22.26 -0.69 -1.37
C ASP A 38 -21.99 0.22 -0.16
N THR A 39 -20.85 0.07 0.52
CA THR A 39 -20.42 0.98 1.59
C THR A 39 -19.66 2.20 1.07
N ARG A 40 -19.44 2.30 -0.26
CA ARG A 40 -18.65 3.37 -0.87
C ARG A 40 -19.24 4.76 -0.60
N GLU A 41 -18.34 5.69 -0.31
CA GLU A 41 -18.70 7.10 -0.14
C GLU A 41 -18.11 7.96 -1.26
N ARG A 42 -18.90 8.92 -1.76
CA ARG A 42 -18.42 9.84 -2.80
C ARG A 42 -17.54 10.92 -2.17
N TYR A 43 -16.27 10.99 -2.57
CA TYR A 43 -15.38 12.05 -2.13
C TYR A 43 -15.20 13.12 -3.21
N LYS A 44 -15.88 14.26 -3.02
CA LYS A 44 -15.99 15.32 -4.05
C LYS A 44 -14.64 15.93 -4.42
N PHE A 45 -13.74 16.11 -3.44
CA PHE A 45 -12.45 16.75 -3.68
C PHE A 45 -11.58 15.94 -4.65
N LEU A 46 -11.52 14.62 -4.46
CA LEU A 46 -10.76 13.71 -5.35
C LEU A 46 -11.56 13.27 -6.58
N ARG A 47 -12.85 13.60 -6.66
CA ARG A 47 -13.79 13.10 -7.69
C ARG A 47 -13.79 11.56 -7.78
N ALA A 48 -13.56 10.90 -6.65
CA ALA A 48 -13.39 9.47 -6.51
C ALA A 48 -14.42 8.88 -5.53
N TRP A 49 -14.49 7.56 -5.51
CA TRP A 49 -15.16 6.77 -4.48
C TRP A 49 -14.14 6.34 -3.43
N ILE A 50 -14.53 6.42 -2.17
CA ILE A 50 -13.75 5.89 -1.06
C ILE A 50 -14.45 4.65 -0.55
N LEU A 51 -13.69 3.57 -0.39
CA LEU A 51 -14.11 2.38 0.34
C LEU A 51 -13.13 2.13 1.48
N GLU A 52 -13.60 1.48 2.53
CA GLU A 52 -12.78 1.16 3.70
C GLU A 52 -13.14 -0.24 4.18
N ASP A 53 -12.13 -1.05 4.44
CA ASP A 53 -12.24 -2.30 5.19
C ASP A 53 -11.56 -2.16 6.55
N SER A 54 -11.30 -3.27 7.24
CA SER A 54 -10.67 -3.24 8.57
C SER A 54 -9.19 -2.85 8.57
N LYS A 55 -8.51 -2.88 7.42
CA LYS A 55 -7.06 -2.67 7.27
C LYS A 55 -6.71 -1.51 6.33
N PHE A 56 -7.47 -1.31 5.27
CA PHE A 56 -7.15 -0.41 4.17
C PHE A 56 -8.30 0.51 3.78
N LYS A 57 -7.91 1.65 3.22
CA LYS A 57 -8.78 2.61 2.55
C LYS A 57 -8.45 2.63 1.06
N TYR A 58 -9.46 2.39 0.24
CA TYR A 58 -9.36 2.37 -1.21
C TYR A 58 -9.90 3.66 -1.79
N ILE A 59 -9.23 4.19 -2.81
CA ILE A 59 -9.65 5.36 -3.57
C ILE A 59 -9.76 4.94 -5.03
N ILE A 60 -10.98 4.98 -5.58
CA ILE A 60 -11.34 4.45 -6.91
C ILE A 60 -12.02 5.52 -7.77
#